data_AF-A0A2V9QCW2-F1
#
_entry.id   AF-A0A2V9QCW2-F1
#
_cell.length_a   1.000
_cell.length_b   1.000
_cell.length_c   1.000
_cell.angle_alpha   90.00
_cell.angle_beta   90.00
_cell.angle_gamma   90.00
#
_symmetry.space_group_name_H-M   'P 1'
#
loop_
_entity.id
_entity.type
_entity.pdbx_description
1 polymer ?
#
loop_
_entity_poly.entity_id
_entity_poly.type
_entity_poly.pdbx_seq_one_letter_code
_entity_poly.pdbx_strand_id
1 'polypeptide(L)'
;MSAASSAPDFPGMPIHGLYMLLASKRVGWGGRVIAIEPSPWECERLEKHLRMNGCSNTELVRCALGEDPGEADLYLVDGFQDWCNSLRRPAVGEPVRMVRVSVRRPDDVLAELGVSKVGDCWYSSK
;
A
#
# COMPACT_ATOMS: atom_id res chain seq x y z
N MET A 1 23.68 0.87 37.33
CA MET A 1 24.37 1.13 36.04
C MET A 1 23.56 0.50 34.94
N SER A 2 23.17 1.33 33.97
CA SER A 2 22.17 1.07 32.94
C SER A 2 22.58 -0.04 31.98
N ALA A 3 21.70 -1.02 31.76
CA ALA A 3 21.78 -1.92 30.61
C ALA A 3 21.15 -1.18 29.43
N ALA A 4 21.98 -0.63 28.55
CA ALA A 4 21.53 -0.17 27.24
C ALA A 4 21.11 -1.40 26.42
N SER A 5 19.80 -1.61 26.32
CA SER A 5 19.21 -2.50 25.33
C SER A 5 19.43 -1.86 23.97
N SER A 6 20.41 -2.35 23.22
CA SER A 6 20.57 -2.00 21.81
C SER A 6 19.35 -2.52 21.07
N ALA A 7 18.53 -1.62 20.55
CA ALA A 7 17.49 -1.96 19.62
C ALA A 7 18.10 -2.74 18.45
N PRO A 8 17.49 -3.85 18.00
CA PRO A 8 17.99 -4.60 16.86
C PRO A 8 17.97 -3.71 15.61
N ASP A 9 19.09 -3.69 14.91
CA ASP A 9 19.23 -3.07 13.59
C ASP A 9 18.38 -3.89 12.61
N PHE A 10 17.27 -3.33 12.12
CA PHE A 10 16.45 -3.93 11.06
C PHE A 10 16.76 -3.23 9.74
N PRO A 11 17.79 -3.67 8.98
CA PRO A 11 18.07 -3.11 7.67
C PRO A 11 16.88 -3.39 6.75
N GLY A 12 16.20 -2.33 6.32
CA GLY A 12 15.17 -2.39 5.28
C GLY A 12 13.78 -2.80 5.75
N MET A 13 13.31 -2.39 6.93
CA MET A 13 11.88 -2.49 7.25
C MET A 13 11.13 -1.41 6.45
N PRO A 14 10.42 -1.76 5.37
CA PRO A 14 9.74 -0.76 4.59
C PRO A 14 8.55 -0.28 5.41
N ILE A 15 8.30 1.03 5.45
CA ILE A 15 7.12 1.64 6.10
C ILE A 15 5.78 1.26 5.43
N HIS A 16 5.82 0.34 4.46
CA HIS A 16 4.68 -0.11 3.66
C HIS A 16 3.61 -0.74 4.56
N GLY A 17 2.40 -0.18 4.49
CA GLY A 17 1.24 -0.67 5.24
C GLY A 17 1.04 -0.07 6.62
N LEU A 18 1.90 0.85 7.08
CA LEU A 18 1.68 1.55 8.36
C LEU A 18 0.33 2.27 8.37
N TYR A 19 0.00 3.02 7.31
CA TYR A 19 -1.27 3.73 7.20
C TYR A 19 -2.47 2.78 7.22
N MET A 20 -2.37 1.64 6.55
CA MET A 20 -3.41 0.61 6.52
C MET A 20 -3.67 0.02 7.92
N LEU A 21 -2.61 -0.34 8.64
CA LEU A 21 -2.73 -0.88 10.00
C LEU A 21 -3.30 0.15 10.98
N LEU A 22 -2.87 1.42 10.86
CA LEU A 22 -3.41 2.51 11.69
C LEU A 22 -4.87 2.79 11.38
N ALA A 23 -5.25 2.82 10.10
CA ALA A 23 -6.65 3.00 9.67
C ALA A 23 -7.52 1.86 10.19
N SER A 24 -7.07 0.60 10.05
CA SER A 24 -7.77 -0.60 10.55
C SER A 24 -8.06 -0.50 12.05
N LYS A 25 -7.07 -0.11 12.85
CA LYS A 25 -7.23 0.09 14.29
C LYS A 25 -8.14 1.27 14.61
N ARG A 26 -8.04 2.38 13.88
CA ARG A 26 -8.81 3.60 14.12
C ARG A 26 -10.31 3.39 13.90
N VAL A 27 -10.69 2.72 12.82
CA VAL A 27 -12.12 2.47 12.51
C VAL A 27 -12.72 1.35 13.37
N GLY A 28 -11.87 0.55 14.03
CA GLY A 28 -12.29 -0.54 14.90
C GLY A 28 -12.98 -1.68 14.15
N TRP A 29 -13.49 -2.66 14.89
CA TRP A 29 -14.03 -3.91 14.32
C TRP A 29 -15.32 -3.70 13.51
N GLY A 30 -16.08 -2.63 13.80
CA GLY A 30 -17.30 -2.28 13.05
C GLY A 30 -17.05 -1.40 11.82
N GLY A 31 -15.83 -0.87 11.66
CA GLY A 31 -15.45 -0.09 10.49
C GLY A 31 -14.79 -0.95 9.41
N ARG A 32 -14.78 -0.44 8.17
CA ARG A 32 -14.16 -1.11 7.01
C ARG A 32 -13.07 -0.22 6.44
N VAL A 33 -11.93 -0.82 6.09
CA VAL A 33 -10.83 -0.15 5.38
C VAL A 33 -10.68 -0.77 3.99
N ILE A 34 -10.54 0.07 2.98
CA ILE A 34 -10.20 -0.35 1.61
C ILE A 34 -8.82 0.21 1.32
N ALA A 35 -7.83 -0.66 1.18
CA ALA A 35 -6.45 -0.30 0.83
C ALA A 35 -6.24 -0.57 -0.66
N ILE A 36 -5.83 0.45 -1.41
CA ILE A 36 -5.51 0.30 -2.84
C ILE A 36 -4.00 0.34 -3.01
N GLU A 37 -3.42 -0.72 -3.58
CA GLU A 37 -1.98 -0.82 -3.82
C GLU A 37 -1.72 -1.51 -5.17
N PRO A 38 -1.08 -0.85 -6.15
CA PRO A 38 -0.81 -1.45 -7.44
C PRO A 38 0.34 -2.46 -7.43
N SER A 39 1.33 -2.35 -6.54
CA SER A 39 2.51 -3.22 -6.53
C SER A 39 2.17 -4.64 -6.05
N PRO A 40 2.35 -5.69 -6.88
CA PRO A 40 2.12 -7.07 -6.46
C PRO A 40 2.95 -7.51 -5.25
N TRP A 41 4.21 -7.08 -5.18
CA TRP A 41 5.14 -7.40 -4.10
C TRP A 41 4.71 -6.75 -2.78
N GLU A 42 4.27 -5.50 -2.86
CA GLU A 42 3.74 -4.82 -1.67
C GLU A 42 2.42 -5.42 -1.25
N CYS A 43 1.55 -5.82 -2.18
CA CYS A 43 0.32 -6.51 -1.84
C CYS A 43 0.56 -7.79 -1.03
N GLU A 44 1.53 -8.61 -1.42
CA GLU A 44 1.90 -9.82 -0.68
C GLU A 44 2.41 -9.51 0.73
N ARG A 45 3.24 -8.46 0.88
CA ARG A 45 3.75 -7.99 2.18
C ARG A 45 2.62 -7.46 3.06
N LEU A 46 1.74 -6.63 2.50
CA LEU A 46 0.58 -6.05 3.18
C LEU A 46 -0.38 -7.11 3.69
N GLU A 47 -0.70 -8.11 2.87
CA GLU A 47 -1.54 -9.23 3.29
C GLU A 47 -0.93 -10.02 4.45
N LYS A 48 0.38 -10.25 4.43
CA LYS A 48 1.09 -10.87 5.55
C LYS A 48 0.97 -10.00 6.81
N HIS A 49 1.14 -8.69 6.69
CA HIS A 49 1.00 -7.77 7.82
C HIS A 49 -0.43 -7.74 8.39
N LEU A 50 -1.45 -7.75 7.54
CA LEU A 50 -2.86 -7.83 7.97
C LEU A 50 -3.13 -9.11 8.75
N ARG A 51 -2.68 -10.26 8.23
CA ARG A 51 -2.84 -11.56 8.91
C ARG A 51 -2.12 -11.58 10.26
N MET A 52 -0.88 -11.11 10.31
CA MET A 52 -0.08 -11.07 11.55
C MET A 52 -0.69 -10.17 12.64
N ASN A 53 -1.42 -9.12 12.25
CA ASN A 53 -2.03 -8.18 13.18
C ASN A 53 -3.52 -8.44 13.44
N GLY A 54 -4.10 -9.50 12.87
CA GLY A 54 -5.53 -9.83 13.04
C GLY A 54 -6.46 -8.76 12.45
N CYS A 55 -6.00 -7.99 11.46
CA CYS A 55 -6.78 -6.95 10.81
C CYS A 55 -7.74 -7.56 9.77
N SER A 56 -8.89 -8.07 10.21
CA SER A 56 -9.92 -8.67 9.34
C SER A 56 -10.84 -7.66 8.67
N ASN A 57 -10.81 -6.40 9.12
CA ASN A 57 -11.68 -5.33 8.63
C ASN A 57 -11.08 -4.54 7.45
N THR A 58 -10.01 -5.06 6.84
CA THR A 58 -9.30 -4.41 5.74
C THR A 58 -9.36 -5.27 4.48
N GLU A 59 -9.79 -4.66 3.38
CA GLU A 59 -9.79 -5.27 2.06
C GLU A 59 -8.72 -4.61 1.18
N LEU A 60 -7.86 -5.42 0.58
CA LEU A 60 -6.78 -4.96 -0.29
C LEU A 60 -7.18 -5.11 -1.76
N VAL A 61 -7.19 -3.99 -2.50
CA VAL A 61 -7.47 -3.95 -3.93
C VAL A 61 -6.17 -3.73 -4.69
N ARG A 62 -5.84 -4.69 -5.56
CA ARG A 62 -4.56 -4.76 -6.28
C ARG A 62 -4.63 -4.04 -7.62
N CYS A 63 -4.78 -2.72 -7.60
CA CYS A 63 -4.82 -1.89 -8.80
C CYS A 63 -4.23 -0.51 -8.56
N ALA A 64 -3.89 0.17 -9.65
CA ALA A 64 -3.70 1.61 -9.65
C ALA A 64 -5.06 2.32 -9.81
N LEU A 65 -5.17 3.52 -9.25
CA LEU A 65 -6.31 4.40 -9.52
C LEU A 65 -5.95 5.42 -10.59
N GLY A 66 -6.84 5.60 -11.57
CA GLY A 66 -6.68 6.56 -12.66
C GLY A 66 -8.00 6.91 -13.31
N GLU A 67 -8.03 8.02 -14.04
CA GLU A 67 -9.21 8.46 -14.80
C GLU A 67 -9.49 7.52 -15.99
N ASP A 68 -8.43 7.07 -16.66
CA ASP A 68 -8.52 6.15 -17.77
C ASP A 68 -8.27 4.70 -17.31
N PRO A 69 -9.27 3.81 -17.36
CA PRO A 69 -9.09 2.40 -17.00
C PRO A 69 -8.27 1.67 -18.07
N GLY A 70 -7.50 0.67 -17.66
CA GLY A 70 -6.64 -0.09 -18.56
C GLY A 70 -5.45 -0.69 -17.84
N GLU A 71 -4.27 -0.58 -18.44
CA GLU A 71 -3.01 -1.08 -17.91
C GLU A 71 -1.97 0.04 -17.93
N ALA A 72 -1.11 0.10 -16.92
CA ALA A 72 0.01 1.03 -16.87
C ALA A 72 1.29 0.35 -16.40
N ASP A 73 2.42 0.94 -16.77
CA ASP A 73 3.72 0.55 -16.23
C ASP A 73 3.90 1.16 -14.85
N LEU A 74 4.09 0.29 -13.86
CA LEU A 74 4.55 0.66 -12.54
C LEU A 74 6.06 0.44 -12.47
N TYR A 75 6.79 1.51 -12.18
CA TYR A 75 8.23 1.47 -11.94
C TYR A 75 8.46 1.08 -10.48
N LEU A 76 9.11 -0.06 -10.26
CA LEU A 76 9.51 -0.53 -8.94
C LEU A 76 11.01 -0.31 -8.73
N VAL A 77 11.38 0.24 -7.59
CA VAL A 77 12.77 0.42 -7.21
C VAL A 77 13.24 -0.82 -6.45
N ASP A 78 14.30 -1.47 -6.92
CA ASP A 78 14.78 -2.76 -6.37
C ASP A 78 15.83 -2.59 -5.25
N GLY A 79 16.14 -1.36 -4.87
CA GLY A 79 17.15 -1.04 -3.85
C GLY A 79 16.55 -0.63 -2.50
N PHE A 80 17.31 0.15 -1.73
CA PHE A 80 16.89 0.60 -0.41
C PHE A 80 15.65 1.49 -0.51
N GLN A 81 15.50 2.22 -1.62
CA GLN A 81 14.42 3.17 -1.86
C GLN A 81 13.19 2.53 -2.52
N ASP A 82 12.84 1.29 -2.12
CA ASP A 82 11.64 0.59 -2.64
C ASP A 82 10.32 1.36 -2.35
N TRP A 83 10.37 2.35 -1.47
CA TRP A 83 9.31 3.33 -1.28
C TRP A 83 9.19 4.35 -2.42
N CYS A 84 10.02 4.35 -3.46
CA CYS A 84 9.91 5.29 -4.58
C CYS A 84 9.12 4.71 -5.78
N ASN A 85 8.40 3.59 -5.59
CA ASN A 85 7.55 3.01 -6.64
C ASN A 85 6.51 4.01 -7.15
N SER A 86 6.37 4.13 -8.47
CA SER A 86 5.53 5.14 -9.10
C SER A 86 5.12 4.75 -10.52
N LEU A 87 3.98 5.28 -10.99
CA LEU A 87 3.56 5.19 -12.41
C LEU A 87 4.39 6.10 -13.32
N ARG A 88 5.19 7.00 -12.74
CA ARG A 88 6.22 7.77 -13.45
C ARG A 88 7.58 7.21 -13.10
N ARG A 89 8.51 7.24 -14.05
CA ARG A 89 9.88 6.79 -13.80
C ARG A 89 10.49 7.59 -12.63
N PRO A 90 10.86 6.95 -11.51
CA PRO A 90 11.43 7.64 -10.37
C PRO A 90 12.86 8.13 -10.69
N ALA A 91 13.20 9.33 -10.22
CA ALA A 91 14.53 9.92 -10.37
C ALA A 91 15.47 9.43 -9.26
N VAL A 92 15.71 8.13 -9.22
CA VAL A 92 16.59 7.46 -8.23
C VAL A 92 17.85 6.93 -8.88
N GLY A 93 18.93 6.82 -8.11
CA GLY A 93 20.20 6.21 -8.54
C GLY A 93 20.19 4.67 -8.46
N GLU A 94 19.06 4.07 -8.11
CA GLU A 94 18.91 2.63 -7.88
C GLU A 94 18.29 1.92 -9.10
N PRO A 95 18.50 0.59 -9.25
CA PRO A 95 17.88 -0.18 -10.31
C PRO A 95 16.35 -0.10 -10.23
N VAL A 96 15.73 0.05 -11.41
CA VAL A 96 14.28 0.13 -11.57
C VAL A 96 13.82 -0.98 -12.50
N ARG A 97 12.85 -1.78 -12.05
CA ARG A 97 12.11 -2.73 -12.90
C ARG A 97 10.72 -2.18 -13.21
N MET A 98 10.16 -2.62 -14.33
CA MET A 98 8.79 -2.26 -14.71
C MET A 98 7.90 -3.48 -14.58
N VAL A 99 6.70 -3.26 -14.03
CA VAL A 99 5.66 -4.28 -13.94
C VAL A 99 4.36 -3.69 -14.44
N ARG A 100 3.59 -4.47 -15.19
CA ARG A 100 2.30 -4.02 -15.70
C ARG A 100 1.23 -4.22 -14.63
N VAL A 101 0.45 -3.18 -14.37
CA VAL A 101 -0.61 -3.19 -13.36
C VAL A 101 -1.91 -2.69 -13.97
N SER A 102 -3.02 -3.24 -13.47
CA SER A 102 -4.34 -2.74 -13.86
C SER A 102 -4.57 -1.34 -13.30
N VAL A 103 -5.17 -0.47 -14.11
CA VAL A 103 -5.66 0.85 -13.72
C VAL A 103 -7.17 0.82 -13.72
N ARG A 104 -7.78 1.29 -12.63
CA ARG A 104 -9.23 1.31 -12.45
C ARG A 104 -9.68 2.70 -11.99
N ARG A 105 -10.88 3.10 -12.38
CA ARG A 105 -11.46 4.34 -11.87
C ARG A 105 -11.83 4.17 -10.40
N PRO A 106 -11.60 5.18 -9.55
CA PRO A 106 -12.01 5.14 -8.15
C PRO A 106 -13.50 4.79 -7.98
N ASP A 107 -14.37 5.38 -8.80
CA ASP A 107 -15.81 5.15 -8.73
C ASP A 107 -16.21 3.71 -9.06
N ASP A 108 -15.54 3.10 -10.06
CA ASP A 108 -15.78 1.70 -10.43
C ASP A 108 -15.39 0.77 -9.28
N VAL A 109 -14.24 1.02 -8.64
CA VAL A 109 -13.78 0.25 -7.47
C VAL A 109 -14.76 0.37 -6.31
N LEU A 110 -15.19 1.58 -5.97
CA LEU A 110 -16.12 1.80 -4.86
C LEU A 110 -17.50 1.19 -5.13
N ALA A 111 -18.01 1.30 -6.37
CA ALA A 111 -19.28 0.71 -6.78
C ALA A 111 -19.25 -0.82 -6.67
N GLU A 112 -18.18 -1.47 -7.17
CA GLU A 112 -18.01 -2.93 -7.05
C GLU A 112 -17.92 -3.40 -5.60
N LEU A 113 -17.30 -2.60 -4.73
CA LEU A 113 -17.19 -2.88 -3.30
C LEU A 113 -18.46 -2.53 -2.51
N GLY A 114 -19.52 -2.04 -3.17
CA GLY A 114 -20.77 -1.65 -2.55
C GLY A 114 -20.66 -0.43 -1.63
N VAL A 115 -19.68 0.45 -1.86
CA VAL A 115 -19.44 1.64 -1.05
C VAL A 115 -20.14 2.85 -1.67
N SER A 116 -21.19 3.34 -1.01
CA SER A 116 -21.92 4.54 -1.43
C SER A 116 -21.45 5.83 -0.77
N LYS A 117 -20.64 5.74 0.30
CA LYS A 117 -20.09 6.89 1.03
C LYS A 117 -18.74 6.57 1.65
N VAL A 118 -17.77 7.46 1.46
CA VAL A 118 -16.45 7.41 2.10
C VAL A 118 -16.45 8.34 3.30
N GLY A 119 -16.06 7.83 4.47
CA GLY A 119 -15.98 8.62 5.71
C GLY A 119 -14.68 9.40 5.83
N ASP A 120 -13.55 8.74 5.59
CA ASP A 120 -12.21 9.32 5.58
C ASP A 120 -11.46 8.78 4.37
N CYS A 121 -10.71 9.64 3.66
CA CYS A 121 -9.85 9.26 2.55
C CYS A 121 -8.43 9.73 2.83
N TRP A 122 -7.47 8.82 2.72
CA TRP A 122 -6.05 9.09 2.92
C TRP A 122 -5.32 8.75 1.63
N TYR A 123 -4.60 9.73 1.09
CA TYR A 123 -3.75 9.54 -0.08
C TYR A 123 -2.35 10.05 0.26
N SER A 124 -1.34 9.27 -0.11
CA SER A 124 0.06 9.69 -0.02
C SER A 124 0.56 9.91 -1.44
N SER A 125 0.57 11.16 -1.89
CA SER A 125 1.39 11.56 -3.03
C SER A 125 2.85 11.51 -2.58
N LYS A 126 3.65 10.72 -3.29
CA LYS A 126 5.11 10.80 -3.19
C LYS A 126 5.62 11.86 -4.15
#